data_AF-A0A1D2A7D1-F1
#
_entry.id   AF-A0A1D2A7D1-F1
#
_cell.length_a   1.000
_cell.length_b   1.000
_cell.length_c   1.000
_cell.angle_alpha   90.00
_cell.angle_beta   90.00
_cell.angle_gamma   90.00
#
_symmetry.space_group_name_H-M   'P 1'
#
loop_
_entity.id
_entity.type
_entity.pdbx_description
1 polymer ?
#
loop_
_entity_poly.entity_id
_entity_poly.type
_entity_poly.pdbx_seq_one_letter_code
_entity_poly.pdbx_strand_id
1 'polypeptide(L)'
;THGPRIHGFPLSCPSFNPHMHWPCAQAGLVGMGILAAHQYALQRLGWLAWIHAEQRTLGSLLSANKEGLGSLPGYLALHLLSLSLGAGLRRTAANARPLAVGAALALALQAAFLCSAARLQPVSRRACNAPYVAWTLALNAQAVLGFAGGAALADNVLPAALSALSGRMLPVFLAANLATGAVNWGMDTLGAGDWTARAVLAVYASGILLAAQAGWQVGRGAGT
;
A
#
# COMPACT_ATOMS: atom_id res chain seq x y z
N THR A 1 -39.79 -6.86 -15.81
CA THR A 1 -38.85 -5.72 -15.73
C THR A 1 -38.05 -5.82 -14.44
N HIS A 2 -37.02 -6.66 -14.41
CA HIS A 2 -36.12 -6.80 -13.28
C HIS A 2 -34.69 -6.59 -13.76
N GLY A 3 -34.13 -5.42 -13.47
CA GLY A 3 -32.71 -5.14 -13.67
C GLY A 3 -31.88 -5.94 -12.67
N PRO A 4 -30.61 -6.25 -13.00
CA PRO A 4 -29.75 -7.04 -12.13
C PRO A 4 -29.43 -6.24 -10.86
N ARG A 5 -29.78 -6.81 -9.71
CA ARG A 5 -29.31 -6.34 -8.40
C ARG A 5 -27.80 -6.61 -8.33
N ILE A 6 -27.01 -5.56 -8.45
CA ILE A 6 -25.58 -5.60 -8.17
C ILE A 6 -25.46 -5.90 -6.68
N HIS A 7 -25.07 -7.13 -6.34
CA HIS A 7 -24.73 -7.52 -4.98
C HIS A 7 -23.60 -6.60 -4.52
N GLY A 8 -23.93 -5.63 -3.66
CA GLY A 8 -22.96 -4.77 -3.01
C GLY A 8 -21.94 -5.65 -2.31
N PHE A 9 -20.66 -5.41 -2.58
CA PHE A 9 -19.57 -5.94 -1.77
C PHE A 9 -19.91 -5.67 -0.30
N PRO A 10 -19.94 -6.67 0.58
CA PRO A 10 -20.07 -6.42 2.00
C PRO A 10 -18.78 -5.74 2.46
N LEU A 11 -18.77 -4.42 2.45
CA LEU A 11 -17.74 -3.56 3.04
C LEU A 11 -17.87 -3.54 4.57
N SER A 12 -18.16 -4.70 5.16
CA SER A 12 -18.04 -4.91 6.60
C SER A 12 -16.55 -4.81 6.90
N CYS A 13 -16.15 -3.86 7.75
CA CYS A 13 -14.88 -4.00 8.47
C CYS A 13 -14.81 -5.46 8.94
N PRO A 14 -13.70 -6.19 8.75
CA PRO A 14 -13.50 -7.40 9.54
C PRO A 14 -13.65 -6.93 10.98
N SER A 15 -14.70 -7.43 11.65
CA SER A 15 -15.05 -7.13 13.01
C SER A 15 -13.90 -7.67 13.87
N PHE A 16 -12.86 -6.87 14.01
CA PHE A 16 -11.76 -7.17 14.89
C PHE A 16 -12.27 -6.96 16.31
N ASN A 17 -12.82 -8.04 16.86
CA ASN A 17 -13.27 -8.21 18.24
C ASN A 17 -14.35 -7.21 18.74
N PRO A 18 -15.56 -7.67 19.11
CA PRO A 18 -16.60 -6.80 19.68
C PRO A 18 -16.24 -6.17 21.03
N HIS A 19 -15.05 -6.43 21.59
CA HIS A 19 -14.57 -5.82 22.83
C HIS A 19 -13.52 -4.70 22.64
N MET A 20 -13.10 -4.40 21.40
CA MET A 20 -12.06 -3.39 21.14
C MET A 20 -12.56 -2.30 20.20
N HIS A 21 -13.51 -1.49 20.66
CA HIS A 21 -14.00 -0.31 19.92
C HIS A 21 -13.02 0.85 20.08
N TRP A 22 -11.87 0.83 19.40
CA TRP A 22 -11.14 2.08 19.23
C TRP A 22 -11.87 2.94 18.19
N PRO A 23 -12.37 4.13 18.54
CA PRO A 23 -12.83 5.09 17.56
C PRO A 23 -11.66 5.36 16.61
N CYS A 24 -11.87 5.23 15.29
CA CYS A 24 -10.79 5.35 14.30
C CYS A 24 -10.00 6.66 14.41
N ALA A 25 -10.62 7.72 14.97
CA ALA A 25 -9.94 8.97 15.29
C ALA A 25 -8.89 8.82 16.40
N GLN A 26 -9.18 8.07 17.46
CA GLN A 26 -8.23 7.78 18.55
C GLN A 26 -7.06 6.93 18.05
N ALA A 27 -7.33 5.93 17.21
CA ALA A 27 -6.27 5.14 16.57
C ALA A 27 -5.33 6.03 15.73
N GLY A 28 -5.87 6.98 14.97
CA GLY A 28 -5.08 7.95 14.21
C GLY A 28 -4.20 8.83 15.10
N LEU A 29 -4.74 9.38 16.19
CA LEU A 29 -3.98 10.20 17.15
C LEU A 29 -2.84 9.42 17.81
N VAL A 30 -3.13 8.19 18.27
CA VAL A 30 -2.12 7.29 18.85
C VAL A 30 -1.05 6.96 17.81
N GLY A 31 -1.45 6.65 16.58
CA GLY A 31 -0.53 6.39 15.46
C GLY A 31 0.39 7.57 15.16
N MET A 32 -0.12 8.81 15.17
CA MET A 32 0.70 10.01 15.01
C MET A 32 1.70 10.19 16.16
N GLY A 33 1.28 9.94 17.40
CA GLY A 33 2.17 9.98 18.57
C GLY A 33 3.31 8.97 18.48
N ILE A 34 2.99 7.72 18.13
CA ILE A 34 3.99 6.66 17.92
C ILE A 34 4.94 7.04 16.78
N LEU A 35 4.41 7.57 15.67
CA LEU A 35 5.24 7.98 14.53
C LEU A 35 6.21 9.11 14.91
N ALA A 36 5.74 10.10 15.65
CA ALA A 36 6.56 11.21 16.10
C ALA A 36 7.67 10.73 17.05
N ALA A 37 7.35 9.86 18.01
CA ALA A 37 8.33 9.27 18.92
C ALA A 37 9.36 8.40 18.17
N HIS A 38 8.91 7.56 17.23
CA HIS A 38 9.78 6.73 16.40
C HIS A 38 10.72 7.60 15.53
N GLN A 39 10.17 8.62 14.87
CA GLN A 39 10.94 9.54 14.05
C GLN A 39 11.96 10.34 14.88
N TYR A 40 11.61 10.73 16.12
CA TYR A 40 12.53 11.35 17.05
C TYR A 40 13.67 10.39 17.44
N ALA A 41 13.36 9.13 17.76
CA ALA A 41 14.36 8.12 18.07
C ALA A 41 15.34 7.89 16.89
N LEU A 42 14.82 7.82 15.67
CA LEU A 42 15.63 7.70 14.45
C LEU A 42 16.60 8.87 14.28
N GLN A 43 16.18 10.10 14.58
CA GLN A 43 17.01 11.29 14.36
C GLN A 43 17.97 11.63 15.50
N ARG A 44 17.54 11.45 16.75
CA ARG A 44 18.25 12.00 17.92
C ARG A 44 18.91 10.94 18.80
N LEU A 45 18.44 9.69 18.75
CA LEU A 45 18.88 8.64 19.68
C LEU A 45 19.80 7.60 19.00
N GLY A 46 20.27 7.85 17.78
CA GLY A 46 21.12 6.92 17.03
C GLY A 46 20.39 5.66 16.53
N TRP A 47 19.06 5.60 16.66
CA TRP A 47 18.27 4.41 16.31
C TRP A 47 18.38 4.07 14.81
N LEU A 48 18.46 5.09 13.95
CA LEU A 48 18.67 4.90 12.52
C LEU A 48 20.02 4.25 12.22
N ALA A 49 21.08 4.67 12.90
CA ALA A 49 22.42 4.11 12.72
C ALA A 49 22.46 2.65 13.16
N TRP A 50 21.77 2.30 14.25
CA TRP A 50 21.66 0.91 14.70
C TRP A 50 20.92 0.01 13.70
N ILE A 51 19.82 0.49 13.11
CA ILE A 51 19.06 -0.23 12.08
C ILE A 51 19.91 -0.46 10.82
N HIS A 52 20.64 0.57 10.37
CA HIS A 52 21.44 0.51 9.14
C HIS A 52 22.83 -0.12 9.31
N ALA A 53 23.28 -0.38 10.54
CA ALA A 53 24.58 -1.00 10.76
C ALA A 53 24.69 -2.33 10.01
N GLU A 54 25.83 -2.60 9.36
CA GLU A 54 26.04 -3.87 8.67
C GLU A 54 26.44 -4.99 9.63
N GLN A 55 27.02 -4.63 10.79
CA GLN A 55 27.47 -5.59 11.77
C GLN A 55 26.28 -6.42 12.28
N ARG A 56 26.38 -7.74 12.05
CA ARG A 56 25.52 -8.75 12.64
C ARG A 56 26.34 -9.57 13.60
N THR A 57 25.93 -9.60 14.86
CA THR A 57 26.55 -10.45 15.87
C THR A 57 26.12 -11.88 15.60
N LEU A 58 27.08 -12.73 15.22
CA LEU A 58 26.86 -14.17 15.04
C LEU A 58 26.24 -14.78 16.32
N GLY A 59 25.17 -15.54 16.15
CA GLY A 59 24.44 -16.18 17.26
C GLY A 59 23.40 -15.31 17.98
N SER A 60 23.26 -14.02 17.66
CA SER A 60 22.23 -13.16 18.25
C SER A 60 21.00 -13.02 17.34
N LEU A 61 19.87 -13.60 17.76
CA LEU A 61 18.58 -13.46 17.06
C LEU A 61 18.14 -11.99 16.96
N LEU A 62 18.45 -11.18 17.97
CA LEU A 62 18.16 -9.75 17.99
C LEU A 62 18.94 -9.02 16.89
N SER A 63 20.24 -9.29 16.77
CA SER A 63 21.09 -8.67 15.75
C SER A 63 20.68 -9.10 14.33
N ALA A 64 20.27 -10.36 14.16
CA ALA A 64 19.80 -10.90 12.89
C ALA A 64 18.48 -10.24 12.41
N ASN A 65 17.59 -9.86 13.34
CA ASN A 65 16.27 -9.30 13.04
C ASN A 65 16.15 -7.80 13.34
N LYS A 66 17.27 -7.11 13.58
CA LYS A 66 17.27 -5.71 14.06
C LYS A 66 16.52 -4.74 13.15
N GLU A 67 16.58 -4.95 11.84
CA GLU A 67 15.86 -4.11 10.87
C GLU A 67 14.34 -4.25 11.05
N GLY A 68 13.85 -5.48 11.23
CA GLY A 68 12.45 -5.76 11.48
C GLY A 68 11.99 -5.25 12.84
N LEU A 69 12.75 -5.56 13.90
CA LEU A 69 12.42 -5.16 15.27
C LEU A 69 12.51 -3.64 15.48
N GLY A 70 13.55 -3.01 14.94
CA GLY A 70 13.78 -1.57 15.05
C GLY A 70 12.73 -0.74 14.33
N SER A 71 12.06 -1.30 13.31
CA SER A 71 11.03 -0.62 12.52
C SER A 71 9.59 -0.94 12.98
N LEU A 72 9.39 -1.83 13.96
CA LEU A 72 8.07 -2.17 14.50
C LEU A 72 7.23 -0.96 14.92
N PRO A 73 7.78 0.06 15.63
CA PRO A 73 6.98 1.24 15.99
C PRO A 73 6.49 2.00 14.76
N GLY A 74 7.32 2.12 13.72
CA GLY A 74 6.94 2.72 12.45
C GLY A 74 5.82 1.95 11.75
N TYR A 75 5.90 0.61 11.72
CA TYR A 75 4.84 -0.22 11.13
C TYR A 75 3.55 -0.18 11.95
N LEU A 76 3.63 -0.14 13.28
CA LEU A 76 2.48 0.03 14.16
C LEU A 76 1.79 1.38 13.90
N ALA A 77 2.57 2.46 13.80
CA ALA A 77 2.04 3.77 13.43
C ALA A 77 1.37 3.75 12.05
N LEU A 78 2.02 3.15 11.04
CA LEU A 78 1.45 3.00 9.70
C LEU A 78 0.11 2.25 9.74
N HIS A 79 0.03 1.16 10.51
CA HIS A 79 -1.21 0.40 10.66
C HIS A 79 -2.34 1.24 11.27
N LEU A 80 -2.09 1.89 12.40
CA LEU A 80 -3.10 2.71 13.10
C LEU A 80 -3.57 3.91 12.27
N LEU A 81 -2.65 4.58 11.58
CA LEU A 81 -2.96 5.66 10.66
C LEU A 81 -3.78 5.16 9.46
N SER A 82 -3.45 3.99 8.93
CA SER A 82 -4.19 3.37 7.83
C SER A 82 -5.63 3.01 8.22
N LEU A 83 -5.88 2.58 9.47
CA LEU A 83 -7.24 2.36 9.98
C LEU A 83 -8.06 3.65 9.99
N SER A 84 -7.47 4.75 10.45
CA SER A 84 -8.11 6.07 10.48
C SER A 84 -8.41 6.59 9.07
N LEU A 85 -7.41 6.51 8.19
CA LEU A 85 -7.52 6.90 6.79
C LEU A 85 -8.59 6.08 6.05
N GLY A 86 -8.56 4.75 6.19
CA GLY A 86 -9.51 3.85 5.54
C GLY A 86 -10.95 4.07 6.01
N ALA A 87 -11.15 4.35 7.30
CA ALA A 87 -12.47 4.72 7.82
C ALA A 87 -12.97 6.06 7.24
N GLY A 88 -12.09 7.05 7.10
CA GLY A 88 -12.40 8.32 6.45
C GLY A 88 -12.77 8.15 4.97
N LEU A 89 -11.94 7.44 4.21
CA LEU A 89 -12.16 7.18 2.79
C LEU A 89 -13.46 6.41 2.51
N ARG A 90 -13.80 5.44 3.36
CA ARG A 90 -15.08 4.72 3.27
C ARG A 90 -16.28 5.62 3.49
N ARG A 91 -16.22 6.53 4.47
CA ARG A 91 -17.29 7.51 4.72
C ARG A 91 -17.46 8.48 3.55
N THR A 92 -16.36 8.93 2.95
CA THR A 92 -16.43 9.80 1.77
C THR A 92 -17.04 9.07 0.58
N ALA A 93 -16.72 7.80 0.38
CA ALA A 93 -17.30 6.98 -0.70
C ALA A 93 -18.83 6.79 -0.56
N ALA A 94 -19.36 6.73 0.66
CA ALA A 94 -20.79 6.50 0.90
C ALA A 94 -21.70 7.72 0.66
N ASN A 95 -21.18 8.95 0.76
CA ASN A 95 -22.01 10.17 0.84
C ASN A 95 -22.12 10.99 -0.45
N ALA A 96 -21.91 10.40 -1.63
CA ALA A 96 -22.07 11.05 -2.95
C ALA A 96 -21.33 12.39 -3.19
N ARG A 97 -20.48 12.83 -2.26
CA ARG A 97 -19.40 13.83 -2.45
C ARG A 97 -18.04 13.18 -2.22
N PRO A 98 -17.57 12.28 -3.12
CA PRO A 98 -16.61 11.27 -2.74
C PRO A 98 -15.17 11.55 -3.21
N LEU A 99 -15.00 12.24 -4.35
CA LEU A 99 -13.70 12.34 -5.02
C LEU A 99 -12.91 13.59 -4.62
N ALA A 100 -13.53 14.75 -4.49
CA ALA A 100 -12.82 16.00 -4.19
C ALA A 100 -12.20 16.01 -2.78
N VAL A 101 -12.93 15.53 -1.77
CA VAL A 101 -12.43 15.42 -0.39
C VAL A 101 -11.30 14.39 -0.31
N GLY A 102 -11.49 13.25 -0.96
CA GLY A 102 -10.45 12.23 -1.05
C GLY A 102 -9.20 12.74 -1.77
N ALA A 103 -9.36 13.46 -2.89
CA ALA A 103 -8.27 14.08 -3.63
C ALA A 103 -7.53 15.12 -2.81
N ALA A 104 -8.24 15.99 -2.08
CA ALA A 104 -7.62 16.94 -1.16
C ALA A 104 -6.81 16.24 -0.06
N LEU A 105 -7.33 15.14 0.50
CA LEU A 105 -6.62 14.32 1.48
C LEU A 105 -5.38 13.65 0.88
N ALA A 106 -5.48 13.10 -0.32
CA ALA A 106 -4.35 12.50 -1.03
C ALA A 106 -3.25 13.55 -1.32
N LEU A 107 -3.63 14.76 -1.73
CA LEU A 107 -2.70 15.88 -1.92
C LEU A 107 -2.05 16.32 -0.60
N ALA A 108 -2.81 16.38 0.49
CA ALA A 108 -2.27 16.70 1.81
C ALA A 108 -1.26 15.64 2.28
N LEU A 109 -1.55 14.36 2.09
CA LEU A 109 -0.62 13.27 2.39
C LEU A 109 0.64 13.33 1.51
N GLN A 110 0.48 13.67 0.22
CA GLN A 110 1.60 13.85 -0.70
C GLN A 110 2.48 15.03 -0.27
N ALA A 111 1.89 16.16 0.12
CA ALA A 111 2.62 17.30 0.66
C ALA A 111 3.33 16.97 1.97
N ALA A 112 2.70 16.18 2.86
CA ALA A 112 3.32 15.71 4.09
C ALA A 112 4.53 14.79 3.82
N PHE A 113 4.40 13.89 2.84
CA PHE A 113 5.53 13.09 2.35
C PHE A 113 6.67 13.96 1.83
N LEU A 114 6.40 14.88 0.89
CA LEU A 114 7.44 15.74 0.32
C LEU A 114 8.12 16.61 1.39
N CYS A 115 7.34 17.20 2.29
CA CYS A 115 7.86 17.99 3.41
C CYS A 115 8.75 17.15 4.34
N SER A 116 8.32 15.95 4.71
CA SER A 116 9.08 15.08 5.62
C SER A 116 10.32 14.51 4.94
N ALA A 117 10.25 14.14 3.67
CA ALA A 117 11.40 13.67 2.90
C ALA A 117 12.47 14.77 2.74
N ALA A 118 12.05 16.02 2.55
CA ALA A 118 12.96 17.16 2.42
C ALA A 118 13.56 17.62 3.76
N ARG A 119 12.79 17.59 4.85
CA ARG A 119 13.20 18.18 6.15
C ARG A 119 13.74 17.17 7.17
N LEU A 120 13.35 15.90 7.09
CA LEU A 120 13.66 14.93 8.13
C LEU A 120 14.75 13.95 7.70
N GLN A 121 14.54 13.22 6.61
CA GLN A 121 15.45 12.22 6.05
C GLN A 121 14.89 11.61 4.77
N PRO A 122 15.70 10.96 3.93
CA PRO A 122 15.22 10.19 2.79
C PRO A 122 14.26 9.05 3.18
N VAL A 123 13.41 8.62 2.25
CA VAL A 123 12.49 7.50 2.45
C VAL A 123 13.28 6.21 2.74
N SER A 124 12.95 5.53 3.84
CA SER A 124 13.53 4.22 4.15
C SER A 124 12.46 3.24 4.63
N ARG A 125 12.18 2.24 3.79
CA ARG A 125 11.33 1.09 4.16
C ARG A 125 11.94 0.27 5.30
N ARG A 126 13.28 0.12 5.30
CA ARG A 126 14.00 -0.65 6.34
C ARG A 126 13.84 -0.03 7.73
N ALA A 127 13.84 1.31 7.81
CA ALA A 127 13.61 2.03 9.07
C ALA A 127 12.11 2.29 9.36
N CYS A 128 11.23 2.09 8.38
CA CYS A 128 9.82 2.48 8.42
C CYS A 128 9.63 3.91 8.97
N ASN A 129 10.33 4.87 8.35
CA ASN A 129 10.39 6.24 8.84
C ASN A 129 9.18 7.10 8.46
N ALA A 130 9.04 8.28 9.07
CA ALA A 130 7.91 9.19 8.80
C ALA A 130 7.66 9.48 7.30
N PRO A 131 8.66 9.79 6.46
CA PRO A 131 8.43 10.00 5.03
C PRO A 131 7.96 8.73 4.32
N TYR A 132 8.47 7.55 4.70
CA TYR A 132 7.96 6.28 4.17
C TYR A 132 6.49 6.04 4.55
N VAL A 133 6.10 6.31 5.81
CA VAL A 133 4.72 6.16 6.28
C VAL A 133 3.79 7.11 5.52
N ALA A 134 4.15 8.40 5.42
CA ALA A 134 3.36 9.39 4.69
C ALA A 134 3.22 9.02 3.20
N TRP A 135 4.31 8.58 2.56
CA TRP A 135 4.30 8.13 1.17
C TRP A 135 3.40 6.92 0.97
N THR A 136 3.47 5.93 1.86
CA THR A 136 2.63 4.73 1.79
C THR A 136 1.15 5.08 1.94
N LEU A 137 0.80 5.96 2.89
CA LEU A 137 -0.58 6.43 3.06
C LEU A 137 -1.06 7.20 1.83
N ALA A 138 -0.22 8.07 1.25
CA ALA A 138 -0.53 8.83 0.04
C ALA A 138 -0.80 7.91 -1.16
N LEU A 139 0.07 6.92 -1.40
CA LEU A 139 -0.09 5.96 -2.50
C LEU A 139 -1.37 5.13 -2.34
N ASN A 140 -1.67 4.66 -1.13
CA ASN A 140 -2.89 3.90 -0.88
C ASN A 140 -4.16 4.75 -1.06
N ALA A 141 -4.15 6.02 -0.61
CA ALA A 141 -5.26 6.94 -0.86
C ALA A 141 -5.45 7.20 -2.36
N GLN A 142 -4.37 7.43 -3.10
CA GLN A 142 -4.40 7.62 -4.55
C GLN A 142 -4.93 6.37 -5.27
N ALA A 143 -4.53 5.17 -4.86
CA ALA A 143 -5.03 3.93 -5.43
C ALA A 143 -6.55 3.79 -5.25
N VAL A 144 -7.07 4.04 -4.03
CA VAL A 144 -8.51 4.02 -3.76
C VAL A 144 -9.26 5.03 -4.63
N LEU A 145 -8.73 6.25 -4.78
CA LEU A 145 -9.34 7.28 -5.62
C LEU A 145 -9.26 6.95 -7.11
N GLY A 146 -8.15 6.37 -7.57
CA GLY A 146 -7.99 5.89 -8.93
C GLY A 146 -9.00 4.81 -9.25
N PHE A 147 -9.24 3.87 -8.31
CA PHE A 147 -10.27 2.87 -8.49
C PHE A 147 -11.68 3.45 -8.45
N ALA A 148 -11.97 4.35 -7.52
CA ALA A 148 -13.28 5.02 -7.45
C ALA A 148 -13.57 5.86 -8.71
N GLY A 149 -12.57 6.61 -9.19
CA GLY A 149 -12.65 7.42 -10.40
C GLY A 149 -12.80 6.56 -11.65
N GLY A 150 -12.01 5.49 -11.78
CA GLY A 150 -12.13 4.55 -12.89
C GLY A 150 -13.48 3.82 -12.90
N ALA A 151 -14.05 3.50 -11.74
CA ALA A 151 -15.39 2.92 -11.66
C ALA A 151 -16.49 3.92 -12.06
N ALA A 152 -16.26 5.22 -11.86
CA ALA A 152 -17.17 6.28 -12.30
C ALA A 152 -17.05 6.61 -13.80
N LEU A 153 -15.89 6.33 -14.42
CA LEU A 153 -15.60 6.67 -15.82
C LEU A 153 -15.71 5.49 -16.78
N ALA A 154 -15.53 4.25 -16.31
CA ALA A 154 -15.52 3.05 -17.14
C ALA A 154 -16.57 2.05 -16.64
N ASP A 155 -17.64 1.89 -17.41
CA ASP A 155 -18.70 0.91 -17.13
C ASP A 155 -18.12 -0.51 -17.10
N ASN A 156 -18.27 -1.20 -15.97
CA ASN A 156 -18.08 -2.65 -15.77
C ASN A 156 -16.67 -3.26 -16.03
N VAL A 157 -15.72 -2.55 -16.65
CA VAL A 157 -14.36 -3.07 -16.93
C VAL A 157 -13.50 -3.12 -15.67
N LEU A 158 -13.50 -2.03 -14.88
CA LEU A 158 -12.67 -1.94 -13.69
C LEU A 158 -13.10 -2.92 -12.57
N PRO A 159 -14.41 -3.10 -12.26
CA PRO A 159 -14.86 -4.11 -11.32
C PRO A 159 -14.46 -5.53 -11.72
N ALA A 160 -14.43 -5.85 -13.02
CA ALA A 160 -14.05 -7.17 -13.52
C ALA A 160 -12.56 -7.45 -13.32
N ALA A 161 -11.68 -6.51 -13.67
CA ALA A 161 -10.23 -6.64 -13.45
C ALA A 161 -9.88 -6.74 -11.95
N LEU A 162 -10.52 -5.91 -11.12
CA LEU A 162 -10.36 -5.96 -9.67
C LEU A 162 -10.84 -7.28 -9.07
N SER A 163 -11.98 -7.81 -9.53
CA SER A 163 -12.50 -9.11 -9.09
C SER A 163 -11.62 -10.27 -9.54
N ALA A 164 -11.01 -10.18 -10.73
CA ALA A 164 -10.08 -11.20 -11.22
C ALA A 164 -8.79 -11.25 -10.40
N LEU A 165 -8.25 -10.08 -10.05
CA LEU A 165 -7.04 -9.96 -9.23
C LEU A 165 -7.27 -10.36 -7.77
N SER A 166 -8.38 -9.92 -7.17
CA SER A 166 -8.66 -10.16 -5.74
C SER A 166 -8.82 -11.64 -5.41
N GLY A 167 -9.37 -12.44 -6.33
CA GLY A 167 -9.51 -13.89 -6.16
C GLY A 167 -8.21 -14.69 -6.30
N ARG A 168 -7.10 -14.07 -6.74
CA ARG A 168 -5.86 -14.78 -7.13
C ARG A 168 -4.58 -14.09 -6.65
N MET A 169 -4.66 -13.37 -5.53
CA MET A 169 -3.55 -12.57 -5.05
C MET A 169 -2.25 -13.38 -4.87
N LEU A 170 -2.32 -14.62 -4.38
CA LEU A 170 -1.13 -15.46 -4.18
C LEU A 170 -0.46 -15.91 -5.49
N PRO A 171 -1.15 -16.56 -6.45
CA PRO A 171 -0.55 -16.89 -7.75
C PRO A 171 -0.01 -15.67 -8.51
N VAL A 172 -0.77 -14.56 -8.51
CA VAL A 172 -0.33 -13.31 -9.16
C VAL A 172 0.91 -12.74 -8.46
N PHE A 173 0.97 -12.78 -7.13
CA PHE A 173 2.14 -12.36 -6.36
C PHE A 173 3.38 -13.19 -6.73
N LEU A 174 3.26 -14.51 -6.76
CA LEU A 174 4.38 -15.39 -7.12
C LEU A 174 4.84 -15.15 -8.56
N ALA A 175 3.91 -15.08 -9.51
CA ALA A 175 4.21 -14.81 -10.91
C ALA A 175 4.90 -13.43 -11.09
N ALA A 176 4.40 -12.40 -10.42
CA ALA A 176 4.98 -11.06 -10.41
C ALA A 176 6.42 -11.07 -9.87
N ASN A 177 6.69 -11.76 -8.76
CA ASN A 177 8.03 -11.88 -8.19
C ASN A 177 8.99 -12.63 -9.12
N LEU A 178 8.55 -13.74 -9.72
CA LEU A 178 9.34 -14.51 -10.68
C LEU A 178 9.65 -13.68 -11.94
N ALA A 179 8.65 -12.98 -12.48
CA ALA A 179 8.83 -12.11 -13.64
C ALA A 179 9.76 -10.93 -13.33
N THR A 180 9.66 -10.33 -12.14
CA THR A 180 10.59 -9.29 -11.69
C THR A 180 12.02 -9.84 -11.58
N GLY A 181 12.18 -11.08 -11.08
CA GLY A 181 13.46 -11.78 -11.07
C GLY A 181 14.01 -12.04 -12.47
N ALA A 182 13.15 -12.45 -13.41
CA ALA A 182 13.54 -12.68 -14.81
C ALA A 182 13.99 -11.40 -15.50
N VAL A 183 13.32 -10.26 -15.27
CA VAL A 183 13.73 -8.95 -15.79
C VAL A 183 15.10 -8.55 -15.20
N ASN A 184 15.28 -8.67 -13.89
CA ASN A 184 16.55 -8.36 -13.24
C ASN A 184 17.71 -9.27 -13.68
N TRP A 185 17.40 -10.47 -14.16
CA TRP A 185 18.40 -11.38 -14.72
C TRP A 185 18.71 -11.06 -16.19
N GLY A 186 17.70 -10.66 -16.96
CA GLY A 186 17.81 -10.44 -18.40
C GLY A 186 18.36 -9.07 -18.82
N MET A 187 18.42 -8.09 -17.90
CA MET A 187 18.98 -6.77 -18.19
C MET A 187 19.57 -6.11 -16.94
N ASP A 188 20.53 -5.19 -17.16
CA ASP A 188 21.01 -4.31 -16.09
C ASP A 188 19.92 -3.27 -15.77
N THR A 189 19.12 -3.57 -14.75
CA THR A 189 18.04 -2.70 -14.28
C THR A 189 18.55 -1.50 -13.48
N LEU A 190 19.78 -1.54 -12.95
CA LEU A 190 20.37 -0.42 -12.21
C LEU A 190 20.92 0.65 -13.15
N GLY A 191 21.47 0.24 -14.30
CA GLY A 191 21.98 1.14 -15.34
C GLY A 191 20.95 1.57 -16.39
N ALA A 192 19.71 1.08 -16.34
CA ALA A 192 18.70 1.37 -17.35
C ALA A 192 18.24 2.84 -17.33
N GLY A 193 18.26 3.51 -18.48
CA GLY A 193 17.77 4.87 -18.62
C GLY A 193 16.25 4.99 -18.39
N ASP A 194 15.79 6.19 -18.02
CA ASP A 194 14.40 6.46 -17.59
C ASP A 194 13.32 5.96 -18.54
N TRP A 195 13.56 6.06 -19.85
CA TRP A 195 12.60 5.61 -20.87
C TRP A 195 12.53 4.08 -20.95
N THR A 196 13.68 3.42 -20.90
CA THR A 196 13.77 1.96 -20.85
C THR A 196 13.10 1.44 -19.59
N ALA A 197 13.39 2.05 -18.43
CA ALA A 197 12.77 1.68 -17.16
C ALA A 197 11.23 1.80 -17.21
N ARG A 198 10.71 2.91 -17.74
CA ARG A 198 9.26 3.11 -17.91
C ARG A 198 8.63 2.11 -18.88
N ALA A 199 9.29 1.83 -20.00
CA ALA A 199 8.80 0.85 -20.99
C ALA A 199 8.74 -0.57 -20.41
N VAL A 200 9.82 -1.00 -19.74
CA VAL A 200 9.88 -2.30 -19.07
C VAL A 200 8.79 -2.43 -18.02
N LEU A 201 8.59 -1.40 -17.19
CA LEU A 201 7.54 -1.38 -16.17
C LEU A 201 6.14 -1.47 -16.79
N ALA A 202 5.87 -0.74 -17.88
CA ALA A 202 4.60 -0.75 -18.57
C ALA A 202 4.28 -2.13 -19.17
N VAL A 203 5.25 -2.75 -19.85
CA VAL A 203 5.12 -4.09 -20.45
C VAL A 203 4.92 -5.14 -19.35
N TYR A 204 5.72 -5.10 -18.29
CA TYR A 204 5.59 -5.99 -17.15
C TYR A 204 4.20 -5.89 -16.50
N ALA A 205 3.74 -4.68 -16.18
CA ALA A 205 2.45 -4.47 -15.51
C ALA A 205 1.27 -4.92 -16.38
N SER A 206 1.28 -4.58 -17.67
CA SER A 206 0.23 -5.00 -18.61
C SER A 206 0.22 -6.51 -18.84
N GLY A 207 1.39 -7.16 -18.93
CA GLY A 207 1.49 -8.62 -19.02
C GLY A 207 0.87 -9.34 -17.83
N ILE A 208 1.14 -8.88 -16.60
CA ILE A 208 0.55 -9.45 -15.38
C ILE A 208 -0.97 -9.26 -15.35
N LEU A 209 -1.48 -8.09 -15.74
CA LEU A 209 -2.92 -7.82 -15.79
C LEU A 209 -3.64 -8.70 -16.81
N LEU A 210 -3.08 -8.85 -18.01
CA LEU A 210 -3.65 -9.71 -19.06
C LEU A 210 -3.63 -11.18 -18.65
N ALA A 211 -2.54 -11.66 -18.04
CA ALA A 211 -2.45 -13.03 -17.55
C ALA A 211 -3.48 -13.31 -16.43
N ALA A 212 -3.66 -12.36 -15.51
CA ALA A 212 -4.68 -12.46 -14.46
C ALA A 212 -6.10 -12.51 -15.06
N GLN A 213 -6.38 -11.68 -16.08
CA GLN A 213 -7.68 -11.63 -16.75
C GLN A 213 -7.97 -12.90 -17.58
N ALA A 214 -6.99 -13.38 -18.36
CA ALA A 214 -7.13 -14.60 -19.15
C ALA A 214 -7.37 -15.82 -18.25
N GLY A 215 -6.61 -15.94 -17.17
CA GLY A 215 -6.83 -16.99 -16.18
C GLY A 215 -8.22 -16.92 -15.56
N TRP A 216 -8.75 -15.72 -15.29
CA TRP A 216 -10.08 -15.54 -14.71
C TRP A 216 -11.19 -15.96 -15.67
N GLN A 217 -11.06 -15.65 -16.97
CA GLN A 217 -12.01 -16.10 -18.00
C GLN A 217 -12.08 -17.63 -18.12
N VAL A 218 -10.91 -18.31 -18.11
CA VAL A 218 -10.85 -19.79 -18.14
C VAL A 218 -11.54 -20.40 -16.92
N GLY A 219 -11.37 -19.82 -15.73
CA GLY A 219 -12.02 -20.29 -14.49
C GLY A 219 -13.54 -20.14 -14.49
N ARG A 220 -14.11 -19.20 -15.26
CA ARG A 220 -15.57 -19.08 -15.45
C ARG A 220 -16.12 -20.07 -16.47
N GLY A 221 -15.39 -20.33 -17.56
CA GLY A 221 -15.80 -21.28 -18.60
C GLY A 221 -15.74 -22.75 -18.17
N ALA A 222 -14.93 -23.09 -17.15
CA ALA A 222 -14.86 -24.43 -16.58
C ALA A 222 -15.94 -24.73 -15.52
N GLY A 223 -16.77 -23.74 -15.17
CA GLY A 223 -17.84 -23.85 -14.17
C GLY A 223 -19.27 -23.89 -14.74
N THR A 224 -19.40 -24.01 -16.07
CA THR A 224 -20.65 -24.24 -16.81
C THR A 224 -20.59 -25.60 -17.49
#